data_AF-A0A254NR91-F1
#
_entry.id   AF-A0A254NR91-F1
#
_cell.length_a   1.000
_cell.length_b   1.000
_cell.length_c   1.000
_cell.angle_alpha   90.00
_cell.angle_beta   90.00
_cell.angle_gamma   90.00
#
_symmetry.space_group_name_H-M   'P 1'
#
loop_
_entity.id
_entity.type
_entity.pdbx_description
1 polymer ?
#
loop_
_entity_poly.entity_id
_entity_poly.type
_entity_poly.pdbx_seq_one_letter_code
_entity_poly.pdbx_strand_id
1 'polypeptide(L)' 'MVKVISHGPISNKRKYELEKMFEKCTAGLVFVTAFPDIAKFKKYSDDLAWETEVWFRNQPKHLMYLNGDRFLGLR' A
#
# COMPACT_ATOMS: atom_id res chain seq x y z
N MET A 1 6.43 -8.11 7.48
CA MET A 1 7.25 -6.98 7.98
C MET A 1 6.63 -5.69 7.48
N VAL A 2 6.27 -4.74 8.35
CA VAL A 2 5.60 -3.47 7.95
C VAL A 2 6.57 -2.31 8.15
N LYS A 3 6.88 -1.55 7.09
CA LYS A 3 7.77 -0.38 7.13
C LYS A 3 6.99 0.88 6.76
N VAL A 4 6.85 1.80 7.71
CA VAL A 4 6.28 3.15 7.50
C VAL A 4 7.44 4.11 7.25
N ILE A 5 7.44 4.81 6.12
CA ILE A 5 8.54 5.70 5.70
C ILE A 5 7.97 7.02 5.21
N SER A 6 8.51 8.13 5.73
CA SER A 6 8.04 9.51 5.54
C SER A 6 8.23 10.10 4.12
N HIS A 7 8.94 9.39 3.24
CA HIS A 7 9.42 9.91 1.94
C HIS A 7 8.42 9.71 0.78
N GLY A 8 7.12 9.79 1.06
CA GLY A 8 6.07 9.64 0.04
C GLY A 8 5.53 8.21 -0.12
N PRO A 9 4.51 8.03 -0.99
CA PRO A 9 3.75 6.79 -1.14
C PRO A 9 4.61 5.61 -1.61
N ILE A 10 4.06 4.40 -1.51
CA ILE A 10 4.63 3.23 -2.20
C ILE A 10 4.32 3.37 -3.70
N SER A 11 5.30 3.82 -4.48
CA SER A 11 5.23 3.85 -5.95
C SER A 11 5.71 2.55 -6.58
N ASN A 12 5.43 2.35 -7.87
CA ASN A 12 5.83 1.13 -8.60
C ASN A 12 7.33 0.82 -8.48
N LYS A 13 8.16 1.85 -8.65
CA LYS A 13 9.62 1.70 -8.48
C LYS A 13 9.95 1.24 -7.06
N ARG A 14 9.35 1.87 -6.05
CA ARG A 14 9.64 1.56 -4.65
C ARG A 14 9.16 0.16 -4.27
N LYS A 15 7.99 -0.26 -4.76
CA LYS A 15 7.46 -1.61 -4.60
C LYS A 15 8.46 -2.63 -5.15
N TYR A 16 8.91 -2.46 -6.39
CA TYR A 16 9.90 -3.34 -7.01
C TYR A 16 11.21 -3.45 -6.21
N GLU A 17 11.78 -2.32 -5.77
CA GLU A 17 13.00 -2.34 -4.97
C GLU A 17 12.82 -3.07 -3.63
N LEU A 18 11.66 -2.89 -2.98
CA LEU A 18 11.35 -3.59 -1.73
C LEU A 18 11.14 -5.09 -1.96
N GLU A 19 10.44 -5.49 -3.02
CA GLU A 19 10.27 -6.89 -3.40
C GLU A 19 11.62 -7.57 -3.63
N LYS A 20 12.55 -6.90 -4.33
CA LYS A 20 13.92 -7.38 -4.49
C LYS A 20 14.66 -7.46 -3.15
N MET A 21 14.55 -6.43 -2.31
CA MET A 21 15.21 -6.43 -1.01
C MET A 21 14.73 -7.57 -0.09
N PHE A 22 13.47 -8.02 -0.25
CA PHE A 22 12.88 -9.10 0.53
C PHE A 22 12.69 -10.41 -0.24
N GLU A 23 13.39 -10.61 -1.35
CA GLU A 23 13.22 -11.81 -2.19
C GLU A 23 13.51 -13.14 -1.44
N LYS A 24 14.32 -13.08 -0.38
CA LYS A 24 14.66 -14.23 0.48
C LYS A 24 13.71 -14.39 1.67
N CYS A 25 12.73 -13.52 1.83
CA CYS A 25 11.75 -13.60 2.89
C CYS A 25 10.67 -14.63 2.51
N THR A 26 10.43 -15.61 3.38
CA THR A 26 9.39 -16.63 3.18
C THR A 26 8.00 -16.14 3.59
N ALA A 27 7.91 -15.01 4.30
CA ALA A 27 6.65 -14.41 4.69
C ALA A 27 6.08 -13.55 3.55
N GLY A 28 4.75 -13.54 3.42
CA GLY A 28 4.07 -12.66 2.47
C GLY A 28 4.36 -11.19 2.73
N LEU A 29 4.64 -10.43 1.66
CA LEU A 29 4.83 -8.99 1.71
C LEU A 29 3.48 -8.27 1.66
N VAL A 30 3.36 -7.21 2.45
CA VAL A 30 2.18 -6.34 2.53
C VAL A 30 2.70 -4.90 2.56
N PHE A 31 2.16 -4.05 1.69
CA PHE A 31 2.67 -2.71 1.46
C PHE A 31 1.61 -1.68 1.80
N VAL A 32 1.77 -1.01 2.95
CA VAL A 32 0.78 -0.05 3.42
C VAL A 32 1.30 1.38 3.28
N THR A 33 0.57 2.23 2.55
CA THR A 33 0.76 3.69 2.58
C THR A 33 -0.26 4.33 3.52
N ALA A 34 0.22 5.10 4.51
CA ALA A 34 -0.64 5.78 5.48
C ALA A 34 -0.82 7.26 5.11
N PHE A 35 -2.07 7.73 5.03
CA PHE A 35 -2.41 9.15 4.87
C PHE A 35 -3.17 9.68 6.08
N PRO A 36 -3.07 10.99 6.38
CA PRO A 36 -3.92 11.61 7.40
C PRO A 36 -5.41 11.55 7.03
N ASP A 37 -5.72 11.75 5.74
CA ASP A 37 -7.08 11.81 5.20
C ASP A 37 -7.10 11.54 3.68
N ILE A 38 -8.31 11.42 3.14
CA ILE A 38 -8.57 11.19 1.71
C ILE A 38 -8.11 12.37 0.84
N ALA A 39 -8.16 13.60 1.33
CA ALA A 39 -7.74 14.77 0.55
C ALA A 39 -6.22 14.76 0.29
N LYS A 40 -5.42 14.32 1.26
CA LYS A 40 -3.99 14.09 1.06
C LYS A 40 -3.74 12.93 0.12
N PHE A 41 -4.46 11.81 0.25
CA PHE A 41 -4.37 10.66 -0.66
C PHE A 41 -4.61 11.04 -2.12
N LYS A 42 -5.66 11.81 -2.43
CA LYS A 42 -5.98 12.23 -3.81
C LYS A 42 -4.84 12.95 -4.53
N LYS A 43 -3.92 13.59 -3.78
CA LYS A 43 -2.74 14.26 -4.38
C LYS A 43 -1.64 13.30 -4.81
N TYR A 44 -1.70 12.05 -4.36
CA TYR A 44 -0.70 11.01 -4.61
C TYR A 44 -1.31 9.74 -5.21
N SER A 45 -2.60 9.76 -5.57
CA SER A 45 -3.30 8.57 -6.07
C SER A 45 -2.65 8.00 -7.32
N ASP A 46 -2.14 8.88 -8.18
CA ASP A 46 -1.58 8.51 -9.48
C ASP A 46 -0.19 7.87 -9.34
N ASP A 47 0.51 8.13 -8.21
CA ASP A 47 1.83 7.60 -7.92
C ASP A 47 1.79 6.28 -7.14
N LEU A 48 0.62 5.86 -6.63
CA LEU A 48 0.50 4.65 -5.82
C LEU A 48 0.58 3.40 -6.68
N ALA A 49 1.39 2.45 -6.22
CA ALA A 49 1.49 1.15 -6.86
C ALA A 49 0.21 0.34 -6.66
N TRP A 50 -0.21 -0.36 -7.70
CA TRP A 50 -1.17 -1.45 -7.58
C TRP A 50 -0.62 -2.55 -6.67
N GLU A 51 -1.51 -3.35 -6.12
CA GLU A 51 -1.21 -4.38 -5.13
C GLU A 51 -0.57 -3.86 -3.85
N THR A 52 -1.04 -2.70 -3.42
CA THR A 52 -0.73 -2.11 -2.13
C THR A 52 -2.01 -1.74 -1.39
N GLU A 53 -1.88 -1.46 -0.12
CA GLU A 53 -2.97 -1.03 0.75
C GLU A 53 -2.79 0.43 1.17
N VAL A 54 -3.91 1.12 1.35
CA VAL A 54 -3.96 2.50 1.84
C VAL A 54 -4.72 2.54 3.16
N TRP A 55 -4.09 3.11 4.17
CA TRP A 55 -4.68 3.33 5.49
C TRP A 55 -4.88 4.82 5.76
N PHE A 56 -5.99 5.17 6.39
CA PHE A 56 -6.34 6.54 6.70
C PHE A 56 -6.42 6.75 8.22
N ARG A 57 -5.71 7.77 8.73
CA ARG A 57 -5.74 8.11 10.16
C ARG A 57 -7.14 8.44 10.66
N ASN A 58 -7.93 9.16 9.86
CA ASN A 58 -9.30 9.55 10.21
C ASN A 58 -10.33 8.42 10.06
N GLN A 59 -9.97 7.30 9.42
CA GLN A 59 -10.79 6.10 9.30
C GLN A 59 -9.98 4.86 9.73
N PRO A 60 -9.53 4.79 11.00
CA PRO A 60 -8.50 3.84 11.42
C PRO A 60 -8.96 2.37 11.38
N LYS A 61 -10.27 2.13 11.34
CA LYS A 61 -10.89 0.79 11.24
C LYS A 61 -11.03 0.28 9.80
N HIS A 62 -10.67 1.10 8.81
CA HIS A 62 -10.84 0.78 7.39
C HIS A 62 -9.48 0.74 6.69
N LEU A 63 -9.39 -0.12 5.67
CA LEU A 63 -8.23 -0.23 4.79
C LEU A 63 -8.75 -0.27 3.35
N MET A 64 -8.16 0.56 2.48
CA MET A 64 -8.48 0.56 1.06
C MET A 64 -7.45 -0.30 0.33
N TYR A 65 -7.92 -1.31 -0.39
CA TYR A 65 -7.07 -2.22 -1.14
C TYR A 65 -6.97 -1.74 -2.59
N LEU A 66 -5.76 -1.46 -3.08
CA LEU A 66 -5.51 -1.17 -4.50
C LEU A 66 -5.29 -2.48 -5.26
N ASN A 67 -6.26 -3.39 -5.14
CA ASN A 67 -6.23 -4.74 -5.68
C ASN A 67 -7.62 -5.18 -6.09
N GLY A 68 -7.78 -5.67 -7.32
CA GLY A 68 -8.99 -6.37 -7.76
C GLY A 68 -9.01 -7.80 -7.25
N ASP A 69 -8.01 -8.60 -7.61
CA ASP A 69 -8.18 -10.05 -7.64
C ASP A 69 -8.07 -10.75 -6.28
N ARG A 70 -7.34 -10.15 -5.32
CA ARG A 70 -7.12 -10.76 -3.98
C ARG A 70 -8.39 -10.81 -3.11
N PHE A 71 -9.38 -9.96 -3.38
CA PHE A 71 -10.57 -9.81 -2.55
C PHE A 71 -11.90 -9.94 -3.34
N LEU A 72 -11.83 -10.25 -4.64
CA LEU A 72 -12.99 -10.64 -5.44
C LEU A 72 -13.30 -12.13 -5.21
N GLY A 73 -13.82 -12.47 -4.03
CA GLY A 73 -14.55 -13.73 -3.84
C GLY A 73 -15.91 -13.66 -4.55
N LEU A 74 -16.50 -14.83 -4.87
CA LEU A 74 -17.91 -14.90 -5.27
C LEU A 74 -18.75 -14.22 -4.18
N ARG A 75 -19.49 -13.18 -4.56
CA ARG A 75 -20.45 -12.50 -3.69
C ARG A 75 -21.54 -13.44 -3.21
#